data_AF-A0AA35N345-F1
#
_entry.id   AF-A0AA35N345-F1
#
_cell.length_a   1.000
_cell.length_b   1.000
_cell.length_c   1.000
_cell.angle_alpha   90.00
_cell.angle_beta   90.00
_cell.angle_gamma   90.00
#
_symmetry.space_group_name_H-M   'P 1'
#
loop_
_entity.id
_entity.type
_entity.pdbx_description
1 polymer ?
#
loop_
_entity_poly.entity_id
_entity_poly.type
_entity_poly.pdbx_seq_one_letter_code
_entity_poly.pdbx_strand_id
1 'polypeptide(L)'
;MVSPPPRTPTCGPQSLFAQLARLSHPGTVLGTFTTTGWVRRSLVEAGFAMKKVPGIGKKWEVMSGAYVGTLPGPGAPWYARPAATQGPREALVIGAGLAGSTTAASLARRGWQVTVLERHEAPAQEASGNPQGVLYLKLSAHGTALSQMILSGFGYTRRQLQRLQRGHDWDACGVLQLAFDSKEAERQGKLAAAFDHDLLHALARAEAEAIAGVALPAGGLFYPEGGWVHPPALCQQQLQHPGIRLLTHQEVIELRKVDDHWQAWAGERLLASAPVVILAGAAEVRRFEPCAQLPLKRIRGQITRLPATASSRALRTVVCAEGYVAPPRGDEHTLGASFDFHSEDLAPTVAEHQGNLALLDEISVDLAQRLGTAELAPEQLQGRAAFRCTSPDYLPIVGPVADAQLFAEAYAVLGRDARQVPDVACPWLEGLYVNSGHGSRGLITAPLSGELVAAWVCGEPLPLPRAVAEACHPNRFALRKLIRGK
;
A
#
# COMPACT_ATOMS: atom_id res chain seq x y z
N MET A 1 11.59 -40.64 22.82
CA MET A 1 12.53 -39.83 22.01
C MET A 1 11.73 -39.17 20.91
N VAL A 2 11.47 -37.86 21.03
CA VAL A 2 10.80 -37.09 19.96
C VAL A 2 11.89 -36.41 19.16
N SER A 3 12.11 -36.88 17.93
CA SER A 3 13.07 -36.31 16.99
C SER A 3 12.69 -34.85 16.66
N PRO A 4 13.67 -33.93 16.51
CA PRO A 4 13.39 -32.58 16.05
C PRO A 4 12.91 -32.60 14.59
N PRO A 5 12.10 -31.62 14.16
CA PRO A 5 11.54 -31.60 12.81
C PRO A 5 12.66 -31.47 11.77
N PRO A 6 12.65 -32.26 10.68
CA PRO A 6 13.56 -32.09 9.57
C PRO A 6 13.04 -30.99 8.64
N ARG A 7 13.95 -30.15 8.15
CA ARG A 7 13.78 -29.03 7.19
C ARG A 7 13.44 -27.66 7.79
N THR A 8 14.37 -27.10 8.56
CA THR A 8 14.58 -25.65 8.60
C THR A 8 15.40 -25.25 7.37
N PRO A 9 14.98 -24.23 6.58
CA PRO A 9 15.74 -23.78 5.41
C PRO A 9 17.12 -23.25 5.81
N THR A 10 18.07 -23.35 4.87
CA THR A 10 19.51 -23.11 4.98
C THR A 10 19.88 -21.67 5.31
N CYS A 11 19.64 -21.26 6.56
CA CYS A 11 20.42 -20.22 7.22
C CYS A 11 21.20 -20.92 8.34
N GLY A 12 22.53 -20.89 8.28
CA GLY A 12 23.36 -21.50 9.32
C GLY A 12 22.99 -20.94 10.72
N PRO A 13 23.07 -21.73 11.80
CA PRO A 13 22.69 -21.28 13.15
C PRO A 13 23.40 -19.97 13.57
N GLN A 14 24.64 -19.78 13.12
CA GLN A 14 25.42 -18.56 13.37
C GLN A 14 24.77 -17.31 12.75
N SER A 15 24.15 -17.42 11.57
CA SER A 15 23.46 -16.28 10.96
C SER A 15 22.17 -15.93 11.72
N LEU A 16 21.46 -16.91 12.28
CA LEU A 16 20.26 -16.67 13.10
C LEU A 16 20.57 -15.92 14.40
N PHE A 17 21.58 -16.35 15.18
CA PHE A 17 21.91 -15.70 16.45
C PHE A 17 22.43 -14.27 16.25
N ALA A 18 23.20 -14.04 15.17
CA ALA A 18 23.60 -12.70 14.78
C ALA A 18 22.39 -11.81 14.43
N GLN A 19 21.36 -12.34 13.77
CA GLN A 19 20.13 -11.59 13.52
C GLN A 19 19.35 -11.30 14.81
N LEU A 20 19.28 -12.25 15.75
CA LEU A 20 18.65 -12.04 17.07
C LEU A 20 19.35 -10.91 17.83
N ALA A 21 20.69 -10.92 17.86
CA ALA A 21 21.49 -9.85 18.44
C ALA A 21 21.22 -8.51 17.75
N ARG A 22 21.26 -8.46 16.41
CA ARG A 22 20.97 -7.24 15.62
C ARG A 22 19.59 -6.65 15.91
N LEU A 23 18.62 -7.49 16.29
CA LEU A 23 17.24 -7.09 16.58
C LEU A 23 16.99 -6.85 18.09
N SER A 24 17.99 -7.01 18.94
CA SER A 24 17.89 -6.84 20.38
C SER A 24 18.41 -5.47 20.80
N HIS A 25 17.67 -4.78 21.66
CA HIS A 25 18.21 -3.68 22.46
C HIS A 25 18.87 -4.22 23.74
N PRO A 26 19.76 -3.47 24.40
CA PRO A 26 20.31 -3.85 25.70
C PRO A 26 19.20 -4.26 26.68
N GLY A 27 19.37 -5.41 27.34
CA GLY A 27 18.39 -5.99 28.25
C GLY A 27 17.30 -6.86 27.60
N THR A 28 17.26 -7.01 26.27
CA THR A 28 16.32 -7.92 25.59
C THR A 28 16.50 -9.35 26.11
N VAL A 29 15.42 -9.99 26.56
CA VAL A 29 15.47 -11.34 27.13
C VAL A 29 15.21 -12.40 26.05
N LEU A 30 16.00 -13.46 26.06
CA LEU A 30 15.83 -14.65 25.23
C LEU A 30 15.72 -15.90 26.11
N GLY A 31 14.76 -16.77 25.79
CA GLY A 31 14.59 -18.08 26.41
C GLY A 31 14.57 -19.20 25.36
N THR A 32 15.17 -20.35 25.65
CA THR A 32 15.15 -21.50 24.76
C THR A 32 15.11 -22.83 25.52
N PHE A 33 14.39 -23.81 24.99
CA PHE A 33 14.20 -25.12 25.61
C PHE A 33 15.45 -26.01 25.57
N THR A 34 16.43 -25.67 24.73
CA THR A 34 17.64 -26.47 24.55
C THR A 34 18.69 -26.00 25.54
N THR A 35 19.48 -26.94 26.05
CA THR A 35 20.65 -26.69 26.90
C THR A 35 21.95 -27.11 26.21
N THR A 36 21.89 -27.39 24.89
CA THR A 36 23.04 -27.85 24.12
C THR A 36 24.16 -26.82 24.13
N GLY A 37 25.37 -27.26 24.46
CA GLY A 37 26.51 -26.36 24.68
C GLY A 37 26.89 -25.47 23.49
N TRP A 38 26.73 -25.95 22.25
CA TRP A 38 27.04 -25.13 21.07
C TRP A 38 26.06 -23.97 20.90
N VAL A 39 24.77 -24.18 21.17
CA VAL A 39 23.75 -23.11 21.12
C VAL A 39 24.07 -22.03 22.16
N ARG A 40 24.43 -22.45 23.38
CA ARG A 40 24.86 -21.51 24.43
C ARG A 40 26.04 -20.67 23.97
N ARG A 41 27.10 -21.31 23.45
CA ARG A 41 28.31 -20.61 22.99
C ARG A 41 28.00 -19.62 21.88
N SER A 42 27.21 -20.01 20.88
CA SER A 42 26.86 -19.11 19.76
C SER A 42 25.97 -17.94 20.19
N LEU A 43 25.08 -18.12 21.17
CA LEU A 43 24.31 -17.01 21.75
C LEU A 43 25.21 -16.06 22.56
N VAL A 44 26.17 -16.59 23.33
CA VAL A 44 27.17 -15.77 24.04
C VAL A 44 28.04 -14.99 23.05
N GLU A 45 28.52 -15.62 21.99
CA GLU A 45 29.28 -14.99 20.92
C GLU A 45 28.48 -13.89 20.21
N ALA A 46 27.18 -14.08 20.04
CA ALA A 46 26.28 -13.05 19.50
C ALA A 46 25.99 -11.90 20.48
N GLY A 47 26.42 -11.97 21.75
CA GLY A 47 26.27 -10.90 22.74
C GLY A 47 25.19 -11.12 23.80
N PHE A 48 24.71 -12.36 23.99
CA PHE A 48 23.76 -12.70 25.05
C PHE A 48 24.45 -13.30 26.29
N ALA A 49 24.15 -12.75 27.47
CA ALA A 49 24.55 -13.33 28.75
C ALA A 49 23.63 -14.50 29.12
N MET A 50 23.99 -15.71 28.67
CA MET A 50 23.17 -16.92 28.82
C MET A 50 23.44 -17.70 30.12
N LYS A 51 22.38 -18.06 30.84
CA LYS A 51 22.39 -18.94 32.02
C LYS A 51 21.42 -20.11 31.86
N LYS A 52 21.70 -21.22 32.54
CA LYS A 52 20.72 -22.30 32.74
C LYS A 52 19.74 -21.89 33.84
N VAL A 53 18.48 -22.24 33.67
CA VAL A 53 17.41 -22.00 34.65
C VAL A 53 16.56 -23.27 34.80
N PRO A 54 15.84 -23.46 35.93
CA PRO A 54 14.92 -24.58 36.10
C PRO A 54 13.97 -24.70 34.91
N GLY A 55 13.83 -25.91 34.38
CA GLY A 55 13.03 -26.14 33.19
C GLY A 55 11.52 -26.19 33.47
N ILE A 56 10.75 -26.24 32.39
CA ILE A 56 9.27 -26.27 32.42
C ILE A 56 8.80 -27.67 31.98
N GLY A 57 7.88 -28.27 32.74
CA GLY A 57 7.31 -29.59 32.45
C GLY A 57 8.32 -30.73 32.63
N LYS A 58 8.53 -31.55 31.60
CA LYS A 58 9.41 -32.73 31.65
C LYS A 58 10.92 -32.42 31.49
N LYS A 59 11.28 -31.15 31.30
CA LYS A 59 12.69 -30.73 31.18
C LYS A 59 13.19 -30.18 32.50
N TRP A 60 14.28 -30.74 32.98
CA TRP A 60 14.95 -30.32 34.22
C TRP A 60 15.61 -28.95 34.11
N GLU A 61 16.17 -28.62 32.94
CA GLU A 61 16.86 -27.35 32.69
C GLU A 61 16.48 -26.78 31.32
N VAL A 62 16.39 -25.46 31.24
CA VAL A 62 16.30 -24.67 30.01
C VAL A 62 17.32 -23.53 30.06
N MET A 63 17.47 -22.75 28.98
CA MET A 63 18.35 -21.59 28.96
C MET A 63 17.57 -20.29 28.89
N SER A 64 18.05 -19.28 29.60
CA SER A 64 17.59 -17.90 29.51
C SER A 64 18.79 -16.96 29.56
N GLY A 65 18.73 -15.85 28.84
CA GLY A 65 19.73 -14.80 28.93
C GLY A 65 19.18 -13.45 28.52
N ALA A 66 20.01 -12.43 28.71
CA ALA A 66 19.72 -11.07 28.26
C ALA A 66 20.80 -10.60 27.29
N TYR A 67 20.41 -9.79 26.31
CA TYR A 67 21.36 -9.14 25.42
C TYR A 67 22.15 -8.08 26.18
N VAL A 68 23.47 -8.19 26.15
CA VAL A 68 24.42 -7.28 26.80
C VAL A 68 25.37 -6.60 25.82
N GLY A 69 25.16 -6.84 24.51
CA GLY A 69 25.92 -6.20 23.45
C GLY A 69 25.54 -4.73 23.24
N THR A 70 26.34 -4.04 22.44
CA THR A 70 26.06 -2.67 22.00
C THR A 70 25.06 -2.66 20.86
N LEU A 71 24.31 -1.55 20.75
CA LEU A 71 23.42 -1.36 19.61
C LEU A 71 24.26 -1.33 18.32
N PRO A 72 23.79 -1.97 17.24
CA PRO A 72 24.45 -1.84 15.95
C PRO A 72 24.52 -0.37 15.53
N GLY A 73 25.60 0.01 14.84
CA GLY A 73 25.81 1.35 14.34
C GLY A 73 24.65 1.83 13.45
N PRO A 74 24.45 3.15 13.33
CA PRO A 74 23.35 3.70 12.56
C PRO A 74 23.43 3.22 11.11
N GLY A 75 22.28 2.84 10.55
CA GLY A 75 22.16 2.58 9.12
C GLY A 75 22.30 3.87 8.31
N ALA A 76 21.93 3.82 7.03
CA ALA A 76 21.97 4.98 6.16
C ALA A 76 21.14 6.14 6.77
N PRO A 77 21.75 7.30 7.09
CA PRO A 77 21.13 8.32 7.94
C PRO A 77 19.90 8.97 7.29
N TRP A 78 19.89 9.05 5.95
CA TRP A 78 18.75 9.53 5.15
C TRP A 78 17.49 8.64 5.20
N TYR A 79 17.59 7.44 5.77
CA TYR A 79 16.46 6.56 6.09
C TYR A 79 16.36 6.26 7.60
N ALA A 80 17.10 7.02 8.43
CA ALA A 80 17.00 6.89 9.87
C ALA A 80 15.59 7.24 10.35
N ARG A 81 15.22 6.73 11.52
CA ARG A 81 13.93 7.08 12.11
C ARG A 81 14.02 8.50 12.69
N PRO A 82 13.01 9.37 12.50
CA PRO A 82 12.93 10.63 13.23
C PRO A 82 12.88 10.41 14.73
N ALA A 83 13.21 11.45 15.50
CA ALA A 83 12.98 11.44 16.94
C ALA A 83 11.49 11.21 17.24
N ALA A 84 11.20 10.50 18.33
CA ALA A 84 9.82 10.29 18.77
C ALA A 84 9.21 11.63 19.18
N THR A 85 8.01 11.91 18.65
CA THR A 85 7.22 13.08 19.06
C THR A 85 6.96 13.03 20.56
N GLN A 86 7.32 14.11 21.26
CA GLN A 86 7.04 14.27 22.68
C GLN A 86 5.63 14.86 22.85
N GLY A 87 4.96 14.56 23.96
CA GLY A 87 3.66 15.13 24.29
C GLY A 87 2.46 14.25 23.90
N PRO A 88 1.27 14.83 23.70
CA PRO A 88 0.03 14.08 23.49
C PRO A 88 0.05 13.33 22.16
N ARG A 89 -0.58 12.16 22.13
CA ARG A 89 -0.75 11.34 20.92
C ARG A 89 -1.86 11.90 20.04
N GLU A 90 -1.64 13.06 19.47
CA GLU A 90 -2.58 13.77 18.61
C GLU A 90 -2.01 13.90 17.19
N ALA A 91 -2.84 13.66 16.18
CA ALA A 91 -2.44 13.75 14.78
C ALA A 91 -3.50 14.41 13.90
N LEU A 92 -3.05 15.18 12.90
CA LEU A 92 -3.85 15.64 11.78
C LEU A 92 -3.64 14.72 10.57
N VAL A 93 -4.70 14.37 9.86
CA VAL A 93 -4.63 13.70 8.56
C VAL A 93 -5.37 14.55 7.54
N ILE A 94 -4.70 14.94 6.46
CA ILE A 94 -5.27 15.80 5.42
C ILE A 94 -5.66 14.93 4.22
N GLY A 95 -6.97 14.81 4.01
CA GLY A 95 -7.61 13.97 3.00
C GLY A 95 -8.21 12.69 3.59
N ALA A 96 -9.46 12.37 3.26
CA ALA A 96 -10.19 11.19 3.73
C ALA A 96 -10.45 10.15 2.62
N GLY A 97 -9.53 10.07 1.64
CA GLY A 97 -9.45 8.93 0.71
C GLY A 97 -8.84 7.68 1.35
N LEU A 98 -8.53 6.67 0.54
CA LEU A 98 -7.94 5.41 1.02
C LEU A 98 -6.68 5.62 1.87
N ALA A 99 -5.74 6.46 1.42
CA ALA A 99 -4.49 6.71 2.13
C ALA A 99 -4.71 7.37 3.50
N GLY A 100 -5.59 8.36 3.58
CA GLY A 100 -5.86 9.08 4.82
C GLY A 100 -6.68 8.27 5.81
N SER A 101 -7.78 7.66 5.36
CA SER A 101 -8.65 6.84 6.21
C SER A 101 -7.91 5.65 6.83
N THR A 102 -7.09 4.93 6.07
CA THR A 102 -6.31 3.80 6.61
C THR A 102 -5.19 4.25 7.54
N THR A 103 -4.58 5.41 7.29
CA THR A 103 -3.56 5.98 8.19
C THR A 103 -4.19 6.41 9.51
N ALA A 104 -5.34 7.10 9.47
CA ALA A 104 -6.09 7.49 10.65
C ALA A 104 -6.50 6.28 11.50
N ALA A 105 -7.05 5.23 10.86
CA ALA A 105 -7.41 3.98 11.53
C ALA A 105 -6.21 3.28 12.18
N SER A 106 -5.05 3.31 11.51
CA SER A 106 -3.82 2.69 11.99
C SER A 106 -3.24 3.41 13.22
N LEU A 107 -3.27 4.74 13.22
CA LEU A 107 -2.87 5.56 14.36
C LEU A 107 -3.86 5.43 15.53
N ALA A 108 -5.16 5.50 15.25
CA ALA A 108 -6.19 5.44 16.28
C ALA A 108 -6.21 4.09 17.02
N ARG A 109 -5.93 2.98 16.31
CA ARG A 109 -5.72 1.65 16.94
C ARG A 109 -4.52 1.59 17.89
N ARG A 110 -3.60 2.54 17.81
CA ARG A 110 -2.43 2.69 18.71
C ARG A 110 -2.67 3.77 19.78
N GLY A 111 -3.92 4.18 19.97
CA GLY A 111 -4.33 5.14 20.99
C GLY A 111 -4.07 6.59 20.63
N TRP A 112 -3.88 6.92 19.35
CA TRP A 112 -3.82 8.32 18.91
C TRP A 112 -5.23 8.91 18.76
N GLN A 113 -5.36 10.19 19.08
CA GLN A 113 -6.50 11.02 18.69
C GLN A 113 -6.21 11.64 17.33
N VAL A 114 -7.01 11.30 16.33
CA VAL A 114 -6.77 11.71 14.94
C VAL A 114 -7.88 12.62 14.47
N THR A 115 -7.54 13.85 14.08
CA THR A 115 -8.46 14.73 13.34
C THR A 115 -8.20 14.58 11.85
N VAL A 116 -9.21 14.12 11.11
CA VAL A 116 -9.16 13.98 9.65
C VAL A 116 -9.87 15.17 9.02
N LEU A 117 -9.17 15.93 8.19
CA LEU A 117 -9.71 17.07 7.45
C LEU A 117 -10.04 16.64 6.02
N GLU A 118 -11.30 16.75 5.63
CA GLU A 118 -11.81 16.40 4.29
C GLU A 118 -12.48 17.61 3.66
N ARG A 119 -12.13 17.93 2.41
CA ARG A 119 -12.67 19.11 1.72
C ARG A 119 -14.08 18.91 1.21
N HIS A 120 -14.45 17.67 0.90
CA HIS A 120 -15.78 17.31 0.42
C HIS A 120 -16.74 17.05 1.59
N GLU A 121 -18.03 16.85 1.27
CA GLU A 121 -19.08 16.56 2.27
C GLU A 121 -18.93 15.19 2.95
N ALA A 122 -18.19 14.28 2.33
CA ALA A 122 -18.04 12.88 2.73
C ALA A 122 -16.66 12.35 2.27
N PRO A 123 -16.12 11.32 2.94
CA PRO A 123 -14.85 10.71 2.54
C PRO A 123 -14.95 10.07 1.15
N ALA A 124 -13.78 9.81 0.55
CA ALA A 124 -13.65 9.07 -0.70
C ALA A 124 -14.35 9.70 -1.93
N GLN A 125 -14.50 11.02 -2.02
CA GLN A 125 -15.14 11.69 -3.17
C GLN A 125 -14.23 12.02 -4.37
N GLU A 126 -12.99 11.54 -4.36
CA GLU A 126 -12.05 11.68 -5.48
C GLU A 126 -11.64 10.32 -6.05
N ALA A 127 -10.36 10.04 -6.25
CA ALA A 127 -9.89 8.80 -6.86
C ALA A 127 -10.30 7.53 -6.08
N SER A 128 -10.63 7.66 -4.80
CA SER A 128 -11.17 6.57 -3.96
C SER A 128 -12.69 6.40 -4.10
N GLY A 129 -13.34 7.15 -4.99
CA GLY A 129 -14.81 7.22 -5.09
C GLY A 129 -15.44 6.33 -6.16
N ASN A 130 -14.68 5.39 -6.72
CA ASN A 130 -15.23 4.49 -7.72
C ASN A 130 -16.30 3.57 -7.09
N PRO A 131 -17.36 3.22 -7.81
CA PRO A 131 -18.37 2.26 -7.33
C PRO A 131 -17.77 0.85 -7.13
N GLN A 132 -16.84 0.45 -7.99
CA GLN A 132 -16.08 -0.79 -7.87
C GLN A 132 -14.63 -0.54 -8.31
N GLY A 133 -13.67 -0.99 -7.51
CA GLY A 133 -12.25 -0.99 -7.84
C GLY A 133 -11.69 -2.41 -7.69
N VAL A 134 -10.77 -2.77 -8.59
CA VAL A 134 -10.21 -4.12 -8.66
C VAL A 134 -9.01 -4.26 -7.74
N LEU A 135 -8.91 -5.40 -7.03
CA LEU A 135 -7.68 -5.83 -6.35
C LEU A 135 -6.66 -6.33 -7.38
N TYR A 136 -6.13 -5.41 -8.19
CA TYR A 136 -5.31 -5.73 -9.35
C TYR A 136 -3.84 -6.00 -8.99
N LEU A 137 -3.45 -7.27 -9.02
CA LEU A 137 -2.10 -7.77 -8.71
C LEU A 137 -1.18 -7.74 -9.93
N LYS A 138 -0.61 -6.57 -10.25
CA LYS A 138 0.43 -6.45 -11.29
C LYS A 138 1.81 -6.82 -10.73
N LEU A 139 2.10 -8.12 -10.73
CA LEU A 139 3.35 -8.69 -10.20
C LEU A 139 4.45 -8.80 -11.27
N SER A 140 5.69 -8.98 -10.79
CA SER A 140 6.86 -9.36 -11.58
C SER A 140 7.46 -10.66 -11.01
N ALA A 141 7.91 -11.55 -11.89
CA ALA A 141 8.59 -12.79 -11.52
C ALA A 141 9.97 -12.57 -10.87
N HIS A 142 10.51 -11.33 -10.90
CA HIS A 142 11.84 -11.01 -10.37
C HIS A 142 11.83 -10.54 -8.90
N GLY A 143 10.72 -10.67 -8.18
CA GLY A 143 10.67 -10.35 -6.74
C GLY A 143 10.96 -8.87 -6.42
N THR A 144 10.60 -7.95 -7.33
CA THR A 144 10.86 -6.52 -7.19
C THR A 144 10.25 -5.93 -5.91
N ALA A 145 10.77 -4.80 -5.41
CA ALA A 145 10.20 -4.11 -4.25
C ALA A 145 8.70 -3.79 -4.43
N LEU A 146 8.28 -3.44 -5.65
CA LEU A 146 6.87 -3.25 -5.97
C LEU A 146 6.06 -4.54 -5.83
N SER A 147 6.58 -5.68 -6.31
CA SER A 147 5.88 -6.97 -6.17
C SER A 147 5.76 -7.36 -4.70
N GLN A 148 6.80 -7.15 -3.90
CA GLN A 148 6.77 -7.42 -2.45
C GLN A 148 5.78 -6.51 -1.71
N MET A 149 5.72 -5.22 -2.08
CA MET A 149 4.73 -4.27 -1.56
C MET A 149 3.30 -4.69 -1.91
N ILE A 150 3.08 -5.12 -3.16
CA ILE A 150 1.77 -5.60 -3.63
C ILE A 150 1.35 -6.85 -2.87
N LEU A 151 2.22 -7.85 -2.72
CA LEU A 151 1.90 -9.11 -2.03
C LEU A 151 1.58 -8.90 -0.56
N SER A 152 2.44 -8.14 0.14
CA SER A 152 2.23 -7.80 1.55
C SER A 152 0.95 -6.98 1.72
N GLY A 153 0.75 -6.00 0.84
CA GLY A 153 -0.43 -5.12 0.83
C GLY A 153 -1.72 -5.86 0.53
N PHE A 154 -1.69 -6.83 -0.38
CA PHE A 154 -2.86 -7.63 -0.77
C PHE A 154 -3.37 -8.47 0.40
N GLY A 155 -2.47 -9.25 1.03
CA GLY A 155 -2.84 -10.05 2.20
C GLY A 155 -3.36 -9.19 3.35
N TYR A 156 -2.73 -8.04 3.61
CA TYR A 156 -3.20 -7.10 4.63
C TYR A 156 -4.56 -6.51 4.31
N THR A 157 -4.75 -6.04 3.07
CA THR A 157 -6.01 -5.46 2.60
C THR A 157 -7.15 -6.47 2.69
N ARG A 158 -6.96 -7.72 2.25
CA ARG A 158 -8.00 -8.75 2.34
C ARG A 158 -8.52 -8.96 3.76
N ARG A 159 -7.63 -8.94 4.77
CA ARG A 159 -8.03 -9.02 6.18
C ARG A 159 -8.85 -7.81 6.63
N GLN A 160 -8.62 -6.63 6.06
CA GLN A 160 -9.46 -5.45 6.33
C GLN A 160 -10.83 -5.60 5.66
N LEU A 161 -10.86 -6.08 4.40
CA LEU A 161 -12.10 -6.27 3.64
C LEU A 161 -13.04 -7.28 4.28
N GLN A 162 -12.54 -8.27 5.03
CA GLN A 162 -13.36 -9.21 5.80
C GLN A 162 -14.30 -8.54 6.81
N ARG A 163 -14.09 -7.26 7.13
CA ARG A 163 -14.98 -6.45 7.99
C ARG A 163 -16.13 -5.78 7.23
N LEU A 164 -16.10 -5.81 5.90
CA LEU A 164 -17.12 -5.23 5.02
C LEU A 164 -18.11 -6.30 4.57
N GLN A 165 -19.29 -5.88 4.12
CA GLN A 165 -20.32 -6.80 3.64
C GLN A 165 -19.91 -7.44 2.31
N ARG A 166 -19.62 -8.75 2.33
CA ARG A 166 -19.32 -9.51 1.12
C ARG A 166 -20.55 -9.56 0.19
N GLY A 167 -20.32 -9.43 -1.12
CA GLY A 167 -21.36 -9.36 -2.15
C GLY A 167 -21.98 -7.97 -2.34
N HIS A 168 -21.70 -7.01 -1.45
CA HIS A 168 -22.19 -5.64 -1.54
C HIS A 168 -21.06 -4.60 -1.53
N ASP A 169 -20.19 -4.64 -0.53
CA ASP A 169 -19.06 -3.71 -0.39
C ASP A 169 -17.77 -4.27 -0.99
N TRP A 170 -17.68 -5.58 -1.13
CA TRP A 170 -16.57 -6.25 -1.80
C TRP A 170 -16.96 -7.68 -2.15
N ASP A 171 -16.22 -8.32 -3.04
CA ASP A 171 -16.27 -9.77 -3.20
C ASP A 171 -14.90 -10.33 -3.58
N ALA A 172 -14.55 -11.49 -3.02
CA ALA A 172 -13.42 -12.31 -3.41
C ALA A 172 -13.83 -13.24 -4.56
N CYS A 173 -14.37 -12.65 -5.63
CA CYS A 173 -14.91 -13.37 -6.79
C CYS A 173 -13.82 -13.86 -7.76
N GLY A 174 -12.55 -13.56 -7.46
CA GLY A 174 -11.42 -13.78 -8.34
C GLY A 174 -11.16 -12.61 -9.29
N VAL A 175 -9.94 -12.60 -9.83
CA VAL A 175 -9.53 -11.73 -10.95
C VAL A 175 -8.88 -12.60 -12.01
N LEU A 176 -9.39 -12.54 -13.23
CA LEU A 176 -8.84 -13.21 -14.40
C LEU A 176 -8.13 -12.18 -15.29
N GLN A 177 -6.83 -12.33 -15.51
CA GLN A 177 -6.09 -11.56 -16.50
C GLN A 177 -5.98 -12.37 -17.79
N LEU A 178 -6.67 -11.93 -18.85
CA LEU A 178 -6.67 -12.62 -20.14
C LEU A 178 -5.28 -12.59 -20.78
N ALA A 179 -4.87 -13.69 -21.38
CA ALA A 179 -3.70 -13.76 -22.26
C ALA A 179 -4.11 -13.34 -23.68
N PHE A 180 -4.34 -12.04 -23.88
CA PHE A 180 -4.87 -11.48 -25.14
C PHE A 180 -3.83 -11.42 -26.28
N ASP A 181 -2.54 -11.55 -25.96
CA ASP A 181 -1.47 -11.70 -26.94
C ASP A 181 -0.38 -12.70 -26.48
N SER A 182 0.55 -13.02 -27.37
CA SER A 182 1.64 -13.98 -27.10
C SER A 182 2.63 -13.49 -26.04
N LYS A 183 2.85 -12.18 -25.96
CA LYS A 183 3.78 -11.56 -25.01
C LYS A 183 3.22 -11.64 -23.59
N GLU A 184 1.93 -11.42 -23.45
CA GLU A 184 1.19 -11.51 -22.20
C GLU A 184 1.11 -12.98 -21.74
N ALA A 185 0.87 -13.92 -22.66
CA ALA A 185 0.95 -15.36 -22.36
C ALA A 185 2.33 -15.76 -21.82
N GLU A 186 3.43 -15.30 -22.45
CA GLU A 186 4.79 -15.56 -21.97
C GLU A 186 5.05 -14.94 -20.58
N ARG A 187 4.59 -13.70 -20.38
CA ARG A 187 4.69 -13.00 -19.09
C ARG A 187 3.95 -13.76 -17.99
N GLN A 188 2.74 -14.24 -18.27
CA GLN A 188 1.92 -15.00 -17.33
C GLN A 188 2.54 -16.36 -17.01
N GLY A 189 3.13 -17.05 -17.99
CA GLY A 189 3.87 -18.29 -17.77
C GLY A 189 5.04 -18.12 -16.78
N LYS A 190 5.81 -17.03 -16.90
CA LYS A 190 6.88 -16.69 -15.94
C LYS A 190 6.33 -16.41 -14.54
N LEU A 191 5.15 -15.79 -14.43
CA LEU A 191 4.51 -15.54 -13.13
C LEU A 191 4.00 -16.84 -12.50
N ALA A 192 3.32 -17.68 -13.26
CA ALA A 192 2.82 -18.98 -12.79
C ALA A 192 3.94 -19.89 -12.26
N ALA A 193 5.14 -19.82 -12.87
CA ALA A 193 6.30 -20.56 -12.38
C ALA A 193 6.96 -19.95 -11.12
N ALA A 194 6.81 -18.65 -10.89
CA ALA A 194 7.49 -17.92 -9.83
C ALA A 194 6.69 -17.83 -8.51
N PHE A 195 5.38 -18.09 -8.57
CA PHE A 195 4.47 -17.92 -7.44
C PHE A 195 3.71 -19.19 -7.11
N ASP A 196 3.21 -19.26 -5.88
CA ASP A 196 2.41 -20.37 -5.42
C ASP A 196 1.07 -20.46 -6.17
N HIS A 197 0.62 -21.69 -6.44
CA HIS A 197 -0.61 -21.98 -7.18
C HIS A 197 -1.86 -21.40 -6.48
N ASP A 198 -1.84 -21.30 -5.15
CA ASP A 198 -2.94 -20.73 -4.36
C ASP A 198 -3.03 -19.21 -4.51
N LEU A 199 -1.91 -18.54 -4.83
CA LEU A 199 -1.90 -17.11 -5.12
C LEU A 199 -2.38 -16.83 -6.54
N LEU A 200 -1.87 -17.59 -7.51
CA LEU A 200 -2.20 -17.46 -8.92
C LEU A 200 -1.95 -18.76 -9.69
N HIS A 201 -2.77 -19.04 -10.69
CA HIS A 201 -2.57 -20.16 -11.60
C HIS A 201 -3.12 -19.87 -13.00
N ALA A 202 -2.55 -20.52 -14.00
CA ALA A 202 -2.99 -20.40 -15.38
C ALA A 202 -4.25 -21.24 -15.60
N LEU A 203 -5.18 -20.72 -16.40
CA LEU A 203 -6.39 -21.39 -16.83
C LEU A 203 -6.43 -21.47 -18.36
N ALA A 204 -6.80 -22.64 -18.88
CA ALA A 204 -7.19 -22.75 -20.27
C ALA A 204 -8.49 -21.98 -20.51
N ARG A 205 -8.78 -21.66 -21.78
CA ARG A 205 -9.96 -20.89 -22.15
C ARG A 205 -11.26 -21.48 -21.59
N ALA A 206 -11.47 -22.79 -21.72
CA ALA A 206 -12.70 -23.44 -21.25
C ALA A 206 -12.88 -23.30 -19.72
N GLU A 207 -11.79 -23.40 -18.96
CA GLU A 207 -11.81 -23.21 -17.50
C GLU A 207 -12.06 -21.75 -17.13
N ALA A 208 -11.41 -20.82 -17.86
CA ALA A 208 -11.61 -19.39 -17.69
C ALA A 208 -13.06 -18.97 -17.97
N GLU A 209 -13.69 -19.48 -19.04
CA GLU A 209 -15.11 -19.27 -19.35
C GLU A 209 -16.00 -19.89 -18.27
N ALA A 210 -15.67 -21.11 -17.81
CA ALA A 210 -16.42 -21.79 -16.74
C ALA A 210 -16.35 -21.04 -15.41
N ILE A 211 -15.26 -20.34 -15.09
CA ILE A 211 -15.15 -19.50 -13.89
C ILE A 211 -15.84 -18.16 -14.12
N ALA A 212 -15.57 -17.50 -15.24
CA ALA A 212 -16.10 -16.16 -15.52
C ALA A 212 -17.61 -16.15 -15.76
N GLY A 213 -18.19 -17.23 -16.30
CA GLY A 213 -19.62 -17.33 -16.63
C GLY A 213 -20.02 -16.65 -17.95
N VAL A 214 -19.04 -16.22 -18.74
CA VAL A 214 -19.20 -15.59 -20.07
C VAL A 214 -18.18 -16.19 -21.04
N ALA A 215 -18.45 -16.11 -22.34
CA ALA A 215 -17.49 -16.54 -23.35
C ALA A 215 -16.31 -15.55 -23.44
N LEU A 216 -15.10 -16.08 -23.63
CA LEU A 216 -13.86 -15.31 -23.60
C LEU A 216 -13.01 -15.63 -24.83
N PRO A 217 -12.21 -14.68 -25.34
CA PRO A 217 -11.34 -14.93 -26.49
C PRO A 217 -10.20 -15.90 -26.15
N ALA A 218 -9.76 -15.93 -24.89
CA ALA A 218 -8.61 -16.71 -24.42
C ALA A 218 -8.78 -17.13 -22.95
N GLY A 219 -7.88 -18.01 -22.51
CA GLY A 219 -7.64 -18.25 -21.08
C GLY A 219 -6.79 -17.15 -20.48
N GLY A 220 -6.07 -17.46 -19.40
CA GLY A 220 -5.16 -16.50 -18.79
C GLY A 220 -4.76 -16.84 -17.37
N LEU A 221 -4.32 -15.82 -16.62
CA LEU A 221 -3.83 -15.96 -15.27
C LEU A 221 -4.92 -15.58 -14.26
N PHE A 222 -5.28 -16.52 -13.39
CA PHE A 222 -6.34 -16.35 -12.41
C PHE A 222 -5.78 -16.14 -11.00
N TYR A 223 -6.33 -15.16 -10.30
CA TYR A 223 -6.04 -14.83 -8.91
C TYR A 223 -7.28 -15.15 -8.07
N PRO A 224 -7.38 -16.35 -7.46
CA PRO A 224 -8.62 -16.82 -6.82
C PRO A 224 -9.04 -15.96 -5.64
N GLU A 225 -8.07 -15.39 -4.93
CA GLU A 225 -8.31 -14.56 -3.75
C GLU A 225 -8.60 -13.08 -4.07
N GLY A 226 -8.47 -12.68 -5.34
CA GLY A 226 -8.74 -11.32 -5.80
C GLY A 226 -10.23 -11.04 -5.94
N GLY A 227 -10.56 -9.84 -6.41
CA GLY A 227 -11.91 -9.47 -6.79
C GLY A 227 -12.10 -7.96 -6.83
N TRP A 228 -13.30 -7.50 -6.50
CA TRP A 228 -13.64 -6.08 -6.48
C TRP A 228 -13.97 -5.59 -5.08
N VAL A 229 -13.80 -4.27 -4.88
CA VAL A 229 -14.08 -3.54 -3.64
C VAL A 229 -14.80 -2.26 -3.98
N HIS A 230 -15.79 -1.87 -3.20
CA HIS A 230 -16.35 -0.52 -3.14
C HIS A 230 -15.48 0.34 -2.21
N PRO A 231 -14.51 1.13 -2.72
CA PRO A 231 -13.53 1.79 -1.86
C PRO A 231 -14.13 2.82 -0.88
N PRO A 232 -15.27 3.52 -1.16
CA PRO A 232 -15.94 4.34 -0.15
C PRO A 232 -16.34 3.57 1.10
N ALA A 233 -16.85 2.34 0.98
CA ALA A 233 -17.18 1.51 2.16
C ALA A 233 -15.94 1.21 3.01
N LEU A 234 -14.80 0.91 2.37
CA LEU A 234 -13.54 0.73 3.09
C LEU A 234 -13.10 2.02 3.80
N CYS A 235 -13.16 3.18 3.14
CA CYS A 235 -12.78 4.46 3.75
C CYS A 235 -13.68 4.78 4.95
N GLN A 236 -15.00 4.61 4.80
CA GLN A 236 -15.97 4.83 5.87
C GLN A 236 -15.74 3.89 7.05
N GLN A 237 -15.58 2.59 6.81
CA GLN A 237 -15.31 1.61 7.86
C GLN A 237 -14.03 1.96 8.63
N GLN A 238 -12.97 2.38 7.95
CA GLN A 238 -11.71 2.75 8.60
C GLN A 238 -11.82 4.02 9.47
N LEU A 239 -12.70 4.96 9.08
CA LEU A 239 -12.95 6.19 9.85
C LEU A 239 -13.89 5.98 11.04
N GLN A 240 -14.59 4.84 11.11
CA GLN A 240 -15.45 4.46 12.24
C GLN A 240 -14.62 3.95 13.42
N HIS A 241 -13.97 4.87 14.12
CA HIS A 241 -13.22 4.57 15.34
C HIS A 241 -13.35 5.73 16.35
N PRO A 242 -13.51 5.47 17.67
CA PRO A 242 -13.73 6.53 18.66
C PRO A 242 -12.57 7.53 18.78
N GLY A 243 -11.34 7.11 18.46
CA GLY A 243 -10.17 7.98 18.39
C GLY A 243 -10.04 8.79 17.08
N ILE A 244 -11.06 8.79 16.21
CA ILE A 244 -11.04 9.54 14.94
C ILE A 244 -12.17 10.57 14.95
N ARG A 245 -11.81 11.83 14.70
CA ARG A 245 -12.73 12.92 14.43
C ARG A 245 -12.62 13.33 12.96
N LEU A 246 -13.64 13.03 12.17
CA LEU A 246 -13.74 13.49 10.79
C LEU A 246 -14.39 14.87 10.74
N LEU A 247 -13.71 15.84 10.12
CA LEU A 247 -14.23 17.17 9.83
C LEU A 247 -14.31 17.34 8.31
N THR A 248 -15.54 17.28 7.78
CA THR A 248 -15.85 17.50 6.37
C THR A 248 -15.99 18.99 6.05
N HIS A 249 -16.00 19.34 4.76
CA HIS A 249 -16.00 20.73 4.29
C HIS A 249 -14.83 21.59 4.83
N GLN A 250 -13.69 20.96 5.08
CA GLN A 250 -12.47 21.62 5.52
C GLN A 250 -11.37 21.49 4.45
N GLU A 251 -11.30 22.46 3.54
CA GLU A 251 -10.16 22.58 2.64
C GLU A 251 -8.98 23.22 3.38
N VAL A 252 -7.89 22.46 3.53
CA VAL A 252 -6.64 22.99 4.08
C VAL A 252 -5.87 23.69 2.96
N ILE A 253 -5.66 24.99 3.13
CA ILE A 253 -4.95 25.85 2.18
C ILE A 253 -3.47 25.95 2.58
N GLU A 254 -3.18 26.01 3.88
CA GLU A 254 -1.84 26.26 4.40
C GLU A 254 -1.53 25.41 5.62
N LEU A 255 -0.24 25.07 5.78
CA LEU A 255 0.31 24.47 6.99
C LEU A 255 1.33 25.40 7.62
N ARG A 256 1.19 25.62 8.93
CA ARG A 256 2.11 26.41 9.73
C ARG A 256 2.60 25.56 10.88
N LYS A 257 3.89 25.66 11.21
CA LYS A 257 4.44 25.06 12.44
C LYS A 257 4.60 26.16 13.48
N VAL A 258 3.87 26.05 14.59
CA VAL A 258 3.83 27.04 15.68
C VAL A 258 3.89 26.27 17.00
N ASP A 259 4.81 26.63 17.90
CA ASP A 259 5.00 25.99 19.22
C ASP A 259 5.02 24.45 19.14
N ASP A 260 5.85 23.91 18.23
CA ASP A 260 5.99 22.48 17.93
C ASP A 260 4.72 21.74 17.45
N HIS A 261 3.66 22.49 17.13
CA HIS A 261 2.44 21.95 16.55
C HIS A 261 2.30 22.34 15.10
N TRP A 262 1.83 21.40 14.31
CA TRP A 262 1.33 21.66 12.97
C TRP A 262 -0.10 22.19 13.07
N GLN A 263 -0.35 23.29 12.38
CA GLN A 263 -1.65 23.94 12.29
C GLN A 263 -2.12 23.91 10.83
N ALA A 264 -3.35 23.43 10.62
CA ALA A 264 -4.00 23.43 9.32
C ALA A 264 -4.94 24.63 9.20
N TRP A 265 -4.76 25.44 8.15
CA TRP A 265 -5.46 26.71 7.97
C TRP A 265 -6.29 26.75 6.68
N ALA A 266 -7.43 27.43 6.75
CA ALA A 266 -8.24 27.86 5.60
C ALA A 266 -8.29 29.40 5.59
N GLY A 267 -7.31 30.03 4.93
CA GLY A 267 -7.10 31.47 5.05
C GLY A 267 -6.77 31.85 6.50
N GLU A 268 -7.53 32.77 7.07
CA GLU A 268 -7.37 33.23 8.47
C GLU A 268 -8.03 32.29 9.51
N ARG A 269 -8.66 31.19 9.09
CA ARG A 269 -9.34 30.26 9.99
C ARG A 269 -8.46 29.06 10.30
N LEU A 270 -8.08 28.92 11.58
CA LEU A 270 -7.49 27.69 12.09
C LEU A 270 -8.54 26.56 12.09
N LEU A 271 -8.23 25.46 11.43
CA LEU A 271 -9.11 24.29 11.32
C LEU A 271 -8.85 23.30 12.45
N ALA A 272 -7.59 22.97 12.65
CA ALA A 272 -7.11 22.02 13.65
C ALA A 272 -5.60 22.18 13.88
N SER A 273 -5.12 21.66 15.01
CA SER A 273 -3.70 21.63 15.35
C SER A 273 -3.34 20.31 16.03
N ALA A 274 -2.14 19.80 15.77
CA ALA A 274 -1.58 18.62 16.44
C ALA A 274 -0.05 18.58 16.28
N PRO A 275 0.69 17.87 17.14
CA PRO A 275 2.14 17.72 17.00
C PRO A 275 2.56 16.85 15.80
N VAL A 276 1.64 16.03 15.25
CA VAL A 276 1.87 15.21 14.06
C VAL A 276 0.87 15.58 12.96
N VAL A 277 1.33 15.69 11.71
CA VAL A 277 0.48 15.85 10.52
C VAL A 277 0.88 14.86 9.42
N ILE A 278 -0.13 14.26 8.79
CA ILE A 278 0.01 13.34 7.68
C ILE A 278 -0.67 13.93 6.45
N LEU A 279 0.10 14.13 5.38
CA LEU A 279 -0.40 14.55 4.08
C LEU A 279 -0.84 13.33 3.27
N ALA A 280 -2.15 13.19 3.03
CA ALA A 280 -2.77 12.07 2.32
C ALA A 280 -3.69 12.51 1.16
N GLY A 281 -3.55 13.76 0.71
CA GLY A 281 -4.34 14.39 -0.37
C GLY A 281 -3.89 14.04 -1.79
N ALA A 282 -3.38 12.83 -2.03
CA ALA A 282 -2.91 12.39 -3.36
C ALA A 282 -1.89 13.37 -3.99
N ALA A 283 -2.12 13.87 -5.21
CA ALA A 283 -1.19 14.82 -5.86
C ALA A 283 -1.22 16.20 -5.20
N GLU A 284 -2.30 16.55 -4.49
CA GLU A 284 -2.49 17.86 -3.85
C GLU A 284 -1.56 18.06 -2.65
N VAL A 285 -0.90 16.99 -2.17
CA VAL A 285 0.18 17.15 -1.17
C VAL A 285 1.29 18.08 -1.65
N ARG A 286 1.45 18.26 -2.98
CA ARG A 286 2.42 19.18 -3.58
C ARG A 286 2.06 20.66 -3.42
N ARG A 287 0.84 20.99 -2.97
CA ARG A 287 0.47 22.38 -2.62
C ARG A 287 1.17 22.87 -1.35
N PHE A 288 1.57 21.94 -0.48
CA PHE A 288 2.32 22.26 0.72
C PHE A 288 3.81 22.27 0.41
N GLU A 289 4.49 23.37 0.74
CA GLU A 289 5.91 23.60 0.44
C GLU A 289 6.80 22.38 0.76
N PRO A 290 6.68 21.72 1.94
CA PRO A 290 7.51 20.56 2.28
C PRO A 290 7.42 19.37 1.31
N CYS A 291 6.33 19.28 0.55
CA CYS A 291 6.07 18.18 -0.40
C CYS A 291 6.01 18.66 -1.86
N ALA A 292 6.26 19.94 -2.14
CA ALA A 292 6.13 20.53 -3.47
C ALA A 292 7.02 19.86 -4.53
N GLN A 293 8.22 19.42 -4.11
CA GLN A 293 9.22 18.77 -4.96
C GLN A 293 9.02 17.26 -5.13
N LEU A 294 8.03 16.65 -4.45
CA LEU A 294 7.77 15.22 -4.64
C LEU A 294 7.36 14.97 -6.10
N PRO A 295 7.94 13.95 -6.78
CA PRO A 295 7.70 13.72 -8.20
C PRO A 295 6.36 13.01 -8.42
N LEU A 296 5.24 13.65 -8.07
CA LEU A 296 3.90 13.08 -8.24
C LEU A 296 3.27 13.59 -9.53
N LYS A 297 2.68 12.66 -10.29
CA LYS A 297 1.93 12.94 -11.52
C LYS A 297 0.46 12.59 -11.33
N ARG A 298 -0.40 13.44 -11.89
CA ARG A 298 -1.83 13.17 -12.05
C ARG A 298 -2.03 12.40 -13.35
N ILE A 299 -2.84 11.36 -13.31
CA ILE A 299 -3.27 10.61 -14.50
C ILE A 299 -4.78 10.51 -14.42
N ARG A 300 -5.48 11.13 -15.39
CA ARG A 300 -6.92 11.02 -15.49
C ARG A 300 -7.30 9.60 -15.88
N GLY A 301 -8.38 9.09 -15.31
CA GLY A 301 -9.06 7.92 -15.82
C GLY A 301 -10.55 7.99 -15.58
N GLN A 302 -11.30 7.49 -16.56
CA GLN A 302 -12.74 7.40 -16.55
C GLN A 302 -13.18 5.94 -16.54
N ILE A 303 -14.13 5.63 -15.67
CA ILE A 303 -14.92 4.39 -15.72
C ILE A 303 -16.28 4.65 -16.35
N THR A 304 -16.84 3.60 -16.95
CA THR A 304 -18.23 3.57 -17.42
C THR A 304 -19.04 2.65 -16.52
N ARG A 305 -20.27 3.05 -16.21
CA ARG A 305 -21.27 2.23 -15.52
C ARG A 305 -22.32 1.82 -16.53
N LEU A 306 -22.65 0.53 -16.55
CA LEU A 306 -23.70 -0.02 -17.40
C LEU A 306 -24.75 -0.72 -16.53
N PRO A 307 -26.05 -0.52 -16.79
CA PRO A 307 -27.09 -1.29 -16.15
C PRO A 307 -26.89 -2.80 -16.36
N ALA A 308 -27.06 -3.58 -15.31
CA ALA A 308 -27.02 -5.03 -15.38
C ALA A 308 -28.32 -5.56 -16.02
N THR A 309 -28.20 -6.48 -16.95
CA THR A 309 -29.31 -7.22 -17.55
C THR A 309 -29.46 -8.58 -16.87
N ALA A 310 -30.58 -9.27 -17.09
CA ALA A 310 -30.75 -10.63 -16.58
C ALA A 310 -29.65 -11.59 -17.07
N SER A 311 -29.17 -11.41 -18.31
CA SER A 311 -28.14 -12.25 -18.92
C SER A 311 -26.71 -11.82 -18.54
N SER A 312 -26.45 -10.53 -18.31
CA SER A 312 -25.11 -10.03 -17.94
C SER A 312 -24.70 -10.41 -16.51
N ARG A 313 -25.69 -10.67 -15.64
CA ARG A 313 -25.48 -11.22 -14.28
C ARG A 313 -24.81 -12.59 -14.26
N ALA A 314 -24.64 -13.23 -15.41
CA ALA A 314 -23.83 -14.43 -15.55
C ALA A 314 -22.33 -14.19 -15.28
N LEU A 315 -21.83 -12.96 -15.40
CA LEU A 315 -20.44 -12.64 -15.08
C LEU A 315 -20.18 -12.80 -13.57
N ARG A 316 -19.28 -13.73 -13.21
CA ARG A 316 -18.98 -14.11 -11.82
C ARG A 316 -17.60 -13.69 -11.32
N THR A 317 -16.67 -13.31 -12.20
CA THR A 317 -15.31 -12.88 -11.82
C THR A 317 -14.97 -11.53 -12.44
N VAL A 318 -13.99 -10.82 -11.87
CA VAL A 318 -13.42 -9.65 -12.56
C VAL A 318 -12.58 -10.15 -13.71
N VAL A 319 -12.76 -9.59 -14.91
CA VAL A 319 -11.94 -9.91 -16.08
C VAL A 319 -11.14 -8.68 -16.47
N CYS A 320 -9.84 -8.86 -16.68
CA CYS A 320 -8.89 -7.82 -17.07
C CYS A 320 -8.18 -8.19 -18.38
N ALA A 321 -8.03 -7.21 -19.26
CA ALA A 321 -7.17 -7.22 -20.44
C ALA A 321 -6.42 -5.87 -20.48
N GLU A 322 -6.53 -5.08 -21.55
CA GLU A 322 -6.11 -3.67 -21.54
C GLU A 322 -7.02 -2.81 -20.63
N GLY A 323 -8.29 -3.19 -20.52
CA GLY A 323 -9.25 -2.68 -19.54
C GLY A 323 -9.64 -3.73 -18.49
N TYR A 324 -10.75 -3.48 -17.81
CA TYR A 324 -11.40 -4.43 -16.91
C TYR A 324 -12.92 -4.27 -16.93
N VAL A 325 -13.60 -5.35 -16.58
CA VAL A 325 -15.04 -5.35 -16.25
C VAL A 325 -15.25 -6.16 -14.98
N ALA A 326 -16.08 -5.65 -14.08
CA ALA A 326 -16.43 -6.32 -12.83
C ALA A 326 -17.82 -6.99 -12.93
N PRO A 327 -18.06 -8.07 -12.15
CA PRO A 327 -19.40 -8.57 -11.86
C PRO A 327 -20.31 -7.45 -11.35
N PRO A 328 -21.64 -7.60 -11.49
CA PRO A 328 -22.54 -6.52 -11.10
C PRO A 328 -22.50 -6.29 -9.59
N ARG A 329 -22.48 -5.02 -9.19
CA ARG A 329 -22.71 -4.59 -7.81
C ARG A 329 -24.07 -3.90 -7.76
N GLY A 330 -25.05 -4.55 -7.15
CA GLY A 330 -26.45 -4.13 -7.26
C GLY A 330 -26.95 -4.37 -8.69
N ASP A 331 -27.32 -3.28 -9.37
CA ASP A 331 -27.91 -3.31 -10.71
C ASP A 331 -27.01 -2.71 -11.79
N GLU A 332 -25.70 -2.57 -11.53
CA GLU A 332 -24.74 -2.01 -12.48
C GLU A 332 -23.45 -2.83 -12.55
N HIS A 333 -22.87 -2.88 -13.75
CA HIS A 333 -21.48 -3.25 -13.98
C HIS A 333 -20.61 -2.01 -14.06
N THR A 334 -19.39 -2.12 -13.53
CA THR A 334 -18.34 -1.12 -13.73
C THR A 334 -17.29 -1.66 -14.69
N LEU A 335 -16.94 -0.87 -15.70
CA LEU A 335 -15.86 -1.18 -16.62
C LEU A 335 -14.95 0.02 -16.85
N GLY A 336 -13.75 -0.25 -17.35
CA GLY A 336 -12.83 0.79 -17.76
C GLY A 336 -11.38 0.35 -17.67
N ALA A 337 -10.42 1.26 -17.55
CA ALA A 337 -10.65 2.70 -17.55
C ALA A 337 -9.68 3.36 -18.50
N SER A 338 -10.07 4.53 -19.00
CA SER A 338 -9.17 5.38 -19.77
C SER A 338 -7.91 5.76 -18.96
N PHE A 339 -6.88 6.13 -19.71
CA PHE A 339 -5.62 6.65 -19.19
C PHE A 339 -5.21 7.86 -20.02
N ASP A 340 -5.53 9.05 -19.51
CA ASP A 340 -5.15 10.31 -20.14
C ASP A 340 -4.15 11.07 -19.25
N PHE A 341 -2.98 11.37 -19.84
CA PHE A 341 -1.88 12.06 -19.19
C PHE A 341 -1.92 13.59 -19.37
N HIS A 342 -2.80 14.09 -20.24
CA HIS A 342 -2.83 15.47 -20.69
C HIS A 342 -4.10 16.21 -20.27
N SER A 343 -5.20 15.50 -19.99
CA SER A 343 -6.44 16.12 -19.52
C SER A 343 -6.39 16.51 -18.04
N GLU A 344 -6.91 17.70 -17.73
CA GLU A 344 -7.12 18.21 -16.36
C GLU A 344 -8.60 18.33 -15.98
N ASP A 345 -9.51 17.99 -16.90
CA ASP A 345 -10.95 17.99 -16.66
C ASP A 345 -11.35 16.80 -15.78
N LEU A 346 -12.43 16.94 -15.00
CA LEU A 346 -13.08 15.88 -14.21
C LEU A 346 -14.44 15.44 -14.79
N ALA A 347 -15.00 16.17 -15.77
CA ALA A 347 -16.22 15.79 -16.44
C ALA A 347 -16.05 14.48 -17.21
N PRO A 348 -16.97 13.51 -17.09
CA PRO A 348 -16.97 12.36 -17.98
C PRO A 348 -17.14 12.77 -19.45
N THR A 349 -16.46 12.09 -20.36
CA THR A 349 -16.52 12.36 -21.80
C THR A 349 -17.12 11.19 -22.56
N VAL A 350 -17.84 11.50 -23.65
CA VAL A 350 -18.43 10.52 -24.56
C VAL A 350 -17.35 9.65 -25.21
N ALA A 351 -16.22 10.26 -25.60
CA ALA A 351 -15.10 9.55 -26.22
C ALA A 351 -14.50 8.50 -25.28
N GLU A 352 -14.33 8.81 -23.98
CA GLU A 352 -13.85 7.83 -23.01
C GLU A 352 -14.90 6.76 -22.68
N HIS A 353 -16.19 7.07 -22.78
CA HIS A 353 -17.24 6.05 -22.72
C HIS A 353 -17.15 5.06 -23.88
N GLN A 354 -17.02 5.56 -25.11
CA GLN A 354 -16.83 4.74 -26.31
C GLN A 354 -15.57 3.89 -26.22
N GLY A 355 -14.44 4.46 -25.78
CA GLY A 355 -13.20 3.72 -25.57
C GLY A 355 -13.36 2.60 -24.53
N ASN A 356 -14.05 2.87 -23.43
CA ASN A 356 -14.36 1.85 -22.42
C ASN A 356 -15.27 0.74 -22.98
N LEU A 357 -16.26 1.05 -23.83
CA LEU A 357 -17.09 0.04 -24.49
C LEU A 357 -16.26 -0.81 -25.47
N ALA A 358 -15.33 -0.22 -26.21
CA ALA A 358 -14.42 -0.97 -27.09
C ALA A 358 -13.53 -1.95 -26.28
N LEU A 359 -13.03 -1.53 -25.12
CA LEU A 359 -12.30 -2.44 -24.21
C LEU A 359 -13.17 -3.61 -23.72
N LEU A 360 -14.48 -3.40 -23.56
CA LEU A 360 -15.40 -4.49 -23.20
C LEU A 360 -15.57 -5.48 -24.35
N ASP A 361 -15.67 -5.02 -25.59
CA ASP A 361 -15.74 -5.89 -26.77
C ASP A 361 -14.49 -6.76 -26.91
N GLU A 362 -13.30 -6.21 -26.63
CA GLU A 362 -12.04 -6.94 -26.57
C GLU A 362 -12.00 -7.99 -25.46
N ILE A 363 -12.60 -7.69 -24.30
CA ILE A 363 -12.68 -8.62 -23.17
C ILE A 363 -13.65 -9.76 -23.46
N SER A 364 -14.86 -9.45 -23.94
CA SER A 364 -15.90 -10.43 -24.20
C SER A 364 -17.04 -9.86 -25.05
N VAL A 365 -17.06 -10.24 -26.32
CA VAL A 365 -18.20 -9.97 -27.23
C VAL A 365 -19.51 -10.55 -26.70
N ASP A 366 -19.47 -11.72 -26.06
CA ASP A 366 -20.65 -12.35 -25.43
C ASP A 366 -21.22 -11.46 -24.32
N LEU A 367 -20.37 -10.92 -23.43
CA LEU A 367 -20.83 -10.03 -22.38
C LEU A 367 -21.33 -8.69 -22.95
N ALA A 368 -20.66 -8.13 -23.95
CA ALA A 368 -21.11 -6.91 -24.63
C ALA A 368 -22.52 -7.07 -25.23
N GLN A 369 -22.78 -8.20 -25.89
CA GLN A 369 -24.11 -8.56 -26.41
C GLN A 369 -25.15 -8.71 -25.30
N ARG A 370 -24.80 -9.37 -24.19
CA ARG A 370 -25.70 -9.52 -23.03
C ARG A 370 -26.04 -8.19 -22.37
N LEU A 371 -25.14 -7.22 -22.45
CA LEU A 371 -25.34 -5.85 -21.96
C LEU A 371 -26.04 -4.94 -22.98
N GLY A 372 -26.25 -5.40 -24.22
CA GLY A 372 -26.89 -4.62 -25.27
C GLY A 372 -26.09 -3.37 -25.65
N THR A 373 -24.75 -3.42 -25.60
CA THR A 373 -23.90 -2.22 -25.76
C THR A 373 -24.10 -1.49 -27.08
N ALA A 374 -24.46 -2.20 -28.15
CA ALA A 374 -24.75 -1.63 -29.47
C ALA A 374 -25.98 -0.71 -29.49
N GLU A 375 -26.92 -0.87 -28.54
CA GLU A 375 -28.14 -0.06 -28.43
C GLU A 375 -27.99 1.11 -27.45
N LEU A 376 -26.88 1.17 -26.71
CA LEU A 376 -26.63 2.21 -25.72
C LEU A 376 -26.11 3.48 -26.40
N ALA A 377 -26.77 4.60 -26.15
CA ALA A 377 -26.29 5.92 -26.54
C ALA A 377 -25.14 6.35 -25.59
N PRO A 378 -23.89 6.48 -26.06
CA PRO A 378 -22.75 6.81 -25.20
C PRO A 378 -22.89 8.15 -24.45
N GLU A 379 -23.72 9.07 -24.95
CA GLU A 379 -24.03 10.37 -24.35
C GLU A 379 -24.93 10.25 -23.12
N GLN A 380 -25.66 9.15 -22.99
CA GLN A 380 -26.57 8.86 -21.88
C GLN A 380 -25.90 7.99 -20.81
N LEU A 381 -24.69 7.48 -21.09
CA LEU A 381 -23.97 6.62 -20.17
C LEU A 381 -23.53 7.38 -18.93
N GLN A 382 -23.58 6.66 -17.82
CA GLN A 382 -23.10 7.16 -16.55
C GLN A 382 -21.65 6.73 -16.34
N GLY A 383 -20.88 7.53 -15.63
CA GLY A 383 -19.51 7.18 -15.31
C GLY A 383 -18.91 8.09 -14.28
N ARG A 384 -17.62 7.86 -14.05
CA ARG A 384 -16.85 8.66 -13.12
C ARG A 384 -15.44 8.83 -13.67
N ALA A 385 -14.99 10.07 -13.70
CA ALA A 385 -13.60 10.37 -13.95
C ALA A 385 -12.92 10.98 -12.72
N ALA A 386 -11.65 10.61 -12.52
CA ALA A 386 -10.85 11.06 -11.40
C ALA A 386 -9.36 11.02 -11.73
N PHE A 387 -8.56 11.70 -10.93
CA PHE A 387 -7.10 11.71 -11.06
C PHE A 387 -6.45 10.69 -10.14
N ARG A 388 -5.77 9.73 -10.74
CA ARG A 388 -4.80 8.88 -10.04
C ARG A 388 -3.56 9.69 -9.74
N CYS A 389 -2.90 9.43 -8.62
CA CYS A 389 -1.63 10.04 -8.27
C CYS A 389 -0.53 8.97 -8.30
N THR A 390 0.44 9.08 -9.20
CA THR A 390 1.54 8.11 -9.33
C THR A 390 2.91 8.75 -9.12
N SER A 391 3.84 7.95 -8.63
CA SER A 391 5.28 8.24 -8.69
C SER A 391 5.93 7.65 -9.96
N PRO A 392 7.15 8.07 -10.34
CA PRO A 392 7.86 7.56 -11.52
C PRO A 392 8.22 6.08 -11.46
N ASP A 393 8.40 5.54 -10.24
CA ASP A 393 8.74 4.12 -10.03
C ASP A 393 7.52 3.26 -9.64
N TYR A 394 6.32 3.84 -9.68
CA TYR A 394 5.04 3.21 -9.36
C TYR A 394 4.91 2.66 -7.92
N LEU A 395 5.90 2.92 -7.06
CA LEU A 395 5.82 2.67 -5.62
C LEU A 395 5.19 3.88 -4.92
N PRO A 396 4.39 3.69 -3.87
CA PRO A 396 3.89 4.81 -3.11
C PRO A 396 5.03 5.61 -2.45
N ILE A 397 4.73 6.84 -2.06
CA ILE A 397 5.63 7.73 -1.31
C ILE A 397 5.08 7.80 0.12
N VAL A 398 5.76 7.11 1.03
CA VAL A 398 5.24 6.81 2.38
C VAL A 398 6.34 6.93 3.41
N GLY A 399 6.18 7.84 4.38
CA GLY A 399 7.13 7.99 5.48
C GLY A 399 7.31 9.44 5.95
N PRO A 400 8.31 9.68 6.79
CA PRO A 400 8.65 11.02 7.27
C PRO A 400 9.21 11.90 6.15
N VAL A 401 8.99 13.21 6.27
CA VAL A 401 9.45 14.21 5.32
C VAL A 401 10.67 14.92 5.88
N ALA A 402 11.74 15.03 5.09
CA ALA A 402 12.92 15.82 5.42
C ALA A 402 12.82 17.21 4.78
N ASP A 403 13.47 18.19 5.40
CA ASP A 403 13.69 19.50 4.79
C ASP A 403 14.53 19.32 3.52
N ALA A 404 13.97 19.71 2.37
CA ALA A 404 14.58 19.42 1.08
C ALA A 404 15.93 20.13 0.89
N GLN A 405 16.07 21.36 1.39
CA GLN A 405 17.28 22.15 1.24
C GLN A 405 18.37 21.60 2.16
N LEU A 406 18.07 21.45 3.46
CA LEU A 406 19.02 20.92 4.42
C LEU A 406 19.42 19.47 4.08
N PHE A 407 18.50 18.67 3.53
CA PHE A 407 18.82 17.31 3.07
C PHE A 407 19.85 17.33 1.93
N ALA A 408 19.68 18.23 0.96
CA ALA A 408 20.62 18.38 -0.15
C ALA A 408 22.00 18.84 0.33
N GLU A 409 22.05 19.77 1.29
CA GLU A 409 23.29 20.26 1.90
C GLU A 409 23.99 19.16 2.71
N ALA A 410 23.26 18.49 3.60
CA ALA A 410 23.78 17.43 4.47
C ALA A 410 24.39 16.25 3.70
N TYR A 411 23.81 15.92 2.54
CA TYR A 411 24.19 14.75 1.74
C TYR A 411 24.79 15.10 0.38
N ALA A 412 25.24 16.34 0.18
CA ALA A 412 25.85 16.82 -1.07
C ALA A 412 27.02 15.94 -1.55
N VAL A 413 27.75 15.33 -0.61
CA VAL A 413 28.91 14.48 -0.91
C VAL A 413 28.56 13.24 -1.73
N LEU A 414 27.30 12.78 -1.70
CA LEU A 414 26.81 11.67 -2.50
C LEU A 414 26.84 11.94 -4.01
N GLY A 415 26.83 13.22 -4.41
CA GLY A 415 27.04 13.60 -5.81
C GLY A 415 28.48 13.43 -6.29
N ARG A 416 29.44 13.26 -5.36
CA ARG A 416 30.86 12.98 -5.66
C ARG A 416 31.20 11.51 -5.49
N ASP A 417 30.75 10.88 -4.39
CA ASP A 417 30.87 9.43 -4.17
C ASP A 417 29.57 8.87 -3.58
N ALA A 418 28.85 8.11 -4.39
CA ALA A 418 27.59 7.47 -4.02
C ALA A 418 27.70 6.42 -2.91
N ARG A 419 28.93 5.98 -2.56
CA ARG A 419 29.18 4.99 -1.51
C ARG A 419 29.44 5.63 -0.14
N GLN A 420 29.64 6.94 -0.09
CA GLN A 420 29.89 7.62 1.18
C GLN A 420 28.62 7.64 2.03
N VAL A 421 28.78 7.48 3.35
CA VAL A 421 27.69 7.59 4.32
C VAL A 421 28.13 8.64 5.35
N PRO A 422 27.70 9.91 5.20
CA PRO A 422 28.09 10.97 6.13
C PRO A 422 27.52 10.71 7.52
N ASP A 423 28.25 11.06 8.56
CA ASP A 423 27.74 11.05 9.94
C ASP A 423 26.97 12.34 10.24
N VAL A 424 25.89 12.55 9.48
CA VAL A 424 25.01 13.71 9.59
C VAL A 424 23.57 13.21 9.68
N ALA A 425 22.90 13.57 10.78
CA ALA A 425 21.50 13.22 11.00
C ALA A 425 20.62 13.79 9.87
N CYS A 426 19.59 13.04 9.49
CA CYS A 426 18.66 13.53 8.47
C CYS A 426 17.85 14.71 9.03
N PRO A 427 17.79 15.85 8.32
CA PRO A 427 17.07 17.03 8.78
C PRO A 427 15.56 16.83 8.59
N TRP A 428 14.95 16.10 9.52
CA TRP A 428 13.52 15.83 9.50
C TRP A 428 12.70 17.10 9.76
N LEU A 429 11.61 17.27 9.03
CA LEU A 429 10.53 18.16 9.45
C LEU A 429 9.72 17.44 10.53
N GLU A 430 10.06 17.68 11.79
CA GLU A 430 9.51 16.90 12.91
C GLU A 430 7.98 16.94 12.92
N GLY A 431 7.36 15.77 13.06
CA GLY A 431 5.91 15.59 13.05
C GLY A 431 5.27 15.52 11.65
N LEU A 432 6.01 15.73 10.56
CA LEU A 432 5.46 15.72 9.19
C LEU A 432 5.69 14.38 8.48
N TYR A 433 4.60 13.78 8.00
CA TYR A 433 4.61 12.54 7.23
C TYR A 433 3.78 12.67 5.96
N VAL A 434 4.03 11.80 4.98
CA VAL A 434 3.27 11.71 3.74
C VAL A 434 2.86 10.28 3.45
N ASN A 435 1.67 10.11 2.86
CA ASN A 435 1.18 8.84 2.31
C ASN A 435 0.47 9.12 0.97
N SER A 436 1.20 8.99 -0.14
CA SER A 436 0.70 9.38 -1.47
C SER A 436 1.30 8.51 -2.60
N GLY A 437 0.92 8.77 -3.85
CA GLY A 437 1.55 8.15 -5.03
C GLY A 437 1.15 6.69 -5.32
N HIS A 438 -0.04 6.25 -4.88
CA HIS A 438 -0.50 4.86 -5.00
C HIS A 438 -0.90 4.40 -6.41
N GLY A 439 -0.98 5.32 -7.38
CA GLY A 439 -1.42 5.06 -8.74
C GLY A 439 -2.80 4.41 -8.81
N SER A 440 -2.95 3.41 -9.67
CA SER A 440 -4.16 2.58 -9.78
C SER A 440 -4.23 1.43 -8.77
N ARG A 441 -3.31 1.36 -7.80
CA ARG A 441 -3.19 0.23 -6.84
C ARG A 441 -3.44 0.66 -5.39
N GLY A 442 -4.16 1.78 -5.21
CA GLY A 442 -4.51 2.33 -3.89
C GLY A 442 -5.19 1.32 -2.98
N LEU A 443 -6.12 0.52 -3.51
CA LEU A 443 -6.82 -0.51 -2.74
C LEU A 443 -5.87 -1.51 -2.08
N ILE A 444 -4.79 -1.89 -2.77
CA ILE A 444 -3.81 -2.88 -2.26
C ILE A 444 -2.78 -2.21 -1.35
N THR A 445 -2.29 -1.03 -1.75
CA THR A 445 -1.10 -0.44 -1.12
C THR A 445 -1.42 0.49 0.03
N ALA A 446 -2.50 1.28 -0.06
CA ALA A 446 -2.83 2.29 0.94
C ALA A 446 -3.10 1.73 2.35
N PRO A 447 -3.78 0.56 2.52
CA PRO A 447 -3.99 -0.01 3.85
C PRO A 447 -2.68 -0.35 4.57
N LEU A 448 -1.75 -1.03 3.88
CA LEU A 448 -0.45 -1.36 4.47
C LEU A 448 0.45 -0.12 4.63
N SER A 449 0.34 0.86 3.73
CA SER A 449 1.03 2.14 3.88
C SER A 449 0.57 2.92 5.12
N GLY A 450 -0.71 2.82 5.52
CA GLY A 450 -1.19 3.38 6.79
C GLY A 450 -0.55 2.73 8.02
N GLU A 451 -0.31 1.41 7.99
CA GLU A 451 0.51 0.72 9.01
C GLU A 451 1.96 1.18 8.96
N LEU A 452 2.53 1.39 7.77
CA LEU A 452 3.90 1.87 7.63
C LEU A 452 4.07 3.27 8.25
N VAL A 453 3.17 4.21 7.98
CA VAL A 453 3.19 5.54 8.62
C VAL A 453 3.04 5.43 10.13
N ALA A 454 2.06 4.68 10.62
CA ALA A 454 1.87 4.52 12.06
C ALA A 454 3.08 3.88 12.74
N ALA A 455 3.72 2.91 12.09
CA ALA A 455 4.95 2.30 12.57
C ALA A 455 6.07 3.34 12.68
N TRP A 456 6.24 4.22 11.68
CA TRP A 456 7.20 5.32 11.73
C TRP A 456 6.93 6.28 12.91
N VAL A 457 5.68 6.75 13.02
CA VAL A 457 5.22 7.66 14.08
C VAL A 457 5.43 7.07 15.48
N CYS A 458 5.12 5.78 15.66
CA CYS A 458 5.08 5.15 16.99
C CYS A 458 6.41 4.50 17.42
N GLY A 459 7.47 4.55 16.62
CA GLY A 459 8.71 3.85 16.96
C GLY A 459 8.67 2.32 16.77
N GLU A 460 7.65 1.78 16.10
CA GLU A 460 7.39 0.33 16.02
C GLU A 460 8.15 -0.37 14.88
N PRO A 461 8.31 -1.72 14.93
CA PRO A 461 8.81 -2.50 13.80
C PRO A 461 8.03 -2.21 12.51
N LEU A 462 8.74 -2.07 11.39
CA LEU A 462 8.12 -1.80 10.10
C LEU A 462 7.32 -3.03 9.61
N PRO A 463 6.13 -2.87 9.04
CA PRO A 463 5.30 -3.98 8.56
C PRO A 463 5.75 -4.53 7.19
N LEU A 464 6.98 -4.19 6.77
CA LEU A 464 7.58 -4.51 5.48
C LEU A 464 9.07 -4.79 5.67
N PRO A 465 9.69 -5.60 4.79
CA PRO A 465 11.14 -5.67 4.72
C PRO A 465 11.74 -4.27 4.56
N ARG A 466 12.85 -4.00 5.24
CA ARG A 466 13.52 -2.69 5.24
C ARG A 466 13.73 -2.14 3.82
N ALA A 467 14.22 -2.97 2.91
CA ALA A 467 14.46 -2.56 1.52
C ALA A 467 13.17 -2.11 0.79
N VAL A 468 12.01 -2.69 1.11
CA VAL A 468 10.73 -2.27 0.53
C VAL A 468 10.24 -0.96 1.15
N ALA A 469 10.40 -0.80 2.47
CA ALA A 469 10.08 0.45 3.14
C ALA A 469 10.96 1.62 2.62
N GLU A 470 12.26 1.40 2.45
CA GLU A 470 13.20 2.37 1.86
C GLU A 470 12.85 2.67 0.39
N ALA A 471 12.41 1.66 -0.37
CA ALA A 471 11.91 1.86 -1.74
C ALA A 471 10.58 2.62 -1.80
N CYS A 472 9.81 2.70 -0.70
CA CYS A 472 8.62 3.54 -0.58
C CYS A 472 8.92 4.92 0.06
N HIS A 473 10.13 5.12 0.60
CA HIS A 473 10.46 6.29 1.41
C HIS A 473 10.46 7.59 0.59
N PRO A 474 10.03 8.74 1.15
CA PRO A 474 10.04 10.04 0.45
C PRO A 474 11.42 10.48 -0.05
N ASN A 475 12.45 10.33 0.80
CA ASN A 475 13.83 10.71 0.48
C ASN A 475 14.46 9.96 -0.71
N ARG A 476 13.89 8.83 -1.17
CA ARG A 476 14.51 8.00 -2.22
C ARG A 476 14.76 8.77 -3.52
N PHE A 477 13.89 9.73 -3.86
CA PHE A 477 14.03 10.51 -5.08
C PHE A 477 15.06 11.61 -4.93
N ALA A 478 15.09 12.31 -3.79
CA ALA A 478 16.13 13.28 -3.47
C ALA A 478 17.51 12.60 -3.48
N LEU A 479 17.62 11.42 -2.85
CA LEU A 479 18.85 10.61 -2.85
C LEU A 479 19.31 10.23 -4.27
N ARG A 480 18.40 9.71 -5.11
CA ARG A 480 18.71 9.37 -6.51
C ARG A 480 19.13 10.60 -7.32
N LYS A 481 18.55 11.77 -7.03
CA LYS A 481 18.90 13.03 -7.70
C LYS A 481 20.33 13.45 -7.33
N LEU A 482 20.66 13.47 -6.04
CA LEU A 482 22.00 13.75 -5.53
C LEU A 482 23.05 12.80 -6.12
N ILE A 483 22.82 11.49 -6.07
CA ILE A 483 23.74 10.47 -6.60
C ILE A 483 23.99 10.63 -8.11
N ARG A 484 23.02 11.15 -8.85
CA ARG A 484 23.15 11.41 -10.30
C ARG A 484 23.81 12.76 -10.61
N GLY A 485 24.18 13.55 -9.60
CA GLY A 485 24.73 14.89 -9.76
C GLY A 485 23.75 15.90 -10.38
N LYS A 486 22.45 15.74 -10.12
CA LYS A 486 21.36 16.52 -10.73
C LYS A 486 20.67 17.48 -9.77
#